data_AF-A0A539D7U3-F1
#
_entry.id   AF-A0A539D7U3-F1
#
_cell.length_a   1.000
_cell.length_b   1.000
_cell.length_c   1.000
_cell.angle_alpha   90.00
_cell.angle_beta   90.00
_cell.angle_gamma   90.00
#
_symmetry.space_group_name_H-M   'P 1'
#
loop_
_entity.id
_entity.type
_entity.pdbx_description
1 polymer ?
#
loop_
_entity_poly.entity_id
_entity_poly.type
_entity_poly.pdbx_seq_one_letter_code
_entity_poly.pdbx_strand_id
1 'polypeptide(L)'
;MTRTVLQRLTRDGFKIANSATINIISSVTFQGPLLSGSTAFNFFSGGSFVSTLSYITFGDSNIAVNVNASSLSGRLTMRSDAGVRSGPPFENDPANVVDWPDFGAGSGGGTFSGNYSQAGGAIFDGGSDDRAMALAVDTNNGNEVYAVGFSSQGNSSNQWVLIRYDSNGVKLS
;
A
#
# COMPACT_ATOMS: atom_id res chain seq x y z
N MET A 1 9.72 29.34 -20.38
CA MET A 1 9.89 28.49 -19.18
C MET A 1 8.49 28.28 -18.60
N THR A 2 7.91 27.10 -18.78
CA THR A 2 6.53 26.84 -18.33
C THR A 2 6.57 26.61 -16.83
N ARG A 3 6.02 27.56 -16.06
CA ARG A 3 5.92 27.44 -14.61
C ARG A 3 4.71 26.58 -14.27
N THR A 4 4.94 25.37 -13.79
CA THR A 4 3.87 24.54 -13.22
C THR A 4 3.56 25.06 -11.82
N VAL A 5 2.38 25.66 -11.64
CA VAL A 5 1.89 26.06 -10.32
C VAL A 5 1.07 24.90 -9.77
N LEU A 6 1.54 24.29 -8.68
CA LEU A 6 0.74 23.32 -7.93
C LEU A 6 -0.27 24.09 -7.08
N GLN A 7 -1.55 23.81 -7.28
CA GLN A 7 -2.61 24.35 -6.43
C GLN A 7 -2.58 23.70 -5.05
N ARG A 8 -3.18 24.37 -4.06
CA ARG A 8 -3.37 23.78 -2.73
C ARG A 8 -4.11 22.45 -2.89
N LEU A 9 -3.57 21.40 -2.29
CA LEU A 9 -4.21 20.09 -2.26
C LEU A 9 -5.60 20.25 -1.62
N THR A 10 -6.63 19.78 -2.32
CA THR A 10 -7.97 19.63 -1.74
C THR A 10 -8.03 18.31 -0.97
N ARG A 11 -9.20 17.95 -0.43
CA ARG A 11 -9.41 16.62 0.16
C ARG A 11 -9.04 15.48 -0.80
N ASP A 12 -9.15 15.73 -2.10
CA ASP A 12 -8.90 14.76 -3.15
C ASP A 12 -7.41 14.59 -3.50
N GLY A 13 -6.50 15.36 -2.89
CA GLY A 13 -5.06 15.19 -3.05
C GLY A 13 -4.46 15.69 -4.35
N PHE A 14 -3.31 15.11 -4.69
CA PHE A 14 -2.59 15.33 -5.94
C PHE A 14 -3.28 14.54 -7.05
N LYS A 15 -3.92 15.28 -7.96
CA LYS A 15 -4.75 14.77 -9.03
C LYS A 15 -3.95 14.53 -10.31
N ILE A 16 -3.95 13.31 -10.81
CA ILE A 16 -3.31 12.92 -12.07
C ILE A 16 -4.39 12.53 -13.11
N ALA A 17 -4.42 13.23 -14.23
CA ALA A 17 -5.43 13.08 -15.29
C ALA A 17 -5.01 12.09 -16.40
N ASN A 18 -5.98 11.58 -17.16
CA ASN A 18 -5.75 10.73 -18.32
C ASN A 18 -4.92 11.51 -19.37
N SER A 19 -3.80 10.96 -19.82
CA SER A 19 -2.74 11.60 -20.64
C SER A 19 -1.63 12.36 -19.90
N ALA A 20 -1.68 12.47 -18.57
CA ALA A 20 -0.52 12.98 -17.82
C ALA A 20 0.63 11.96 -17.87
N THR A 21 1.84 12.41 -18.20
CA THR A 21 3.05 11.60 -18.08
C THR A 21 3.87 12.08 -16.89
N ILE A 22 4.14 11.21 -15.93
CA ILE A 22 5.10 11.47 -14.86
C ILE A 22 6.29 10.56 -15.11
N ASN A 23 7.37 11.15 -15.62
CA ASN A 23 8.60 10.39 -15.89
C ASN A 23 9.33 10.06 -14.59
N ILE A 24 9.59 11.05 -13.74
CA ILE A 24 10.34 10.87 -12.48
C ILE A 24 9.79 11.83 -11.43
N ILE A 25 9.45 11.30 -10.26
CA ILE A 25 9.26 12.07 -9.03
C ILE A 25 10.26 11.52 -8.01
N SER A 26 11.25 12.35 -7.68
CA SER A 26 12.32 11.97 -6.77
C SER A 26 11.95 12.16 -5.30
N SER A 27 11.00 13.04 -4.98
CA SER A 27 10.43 13.21 -3.63
C SER A 27 9.19 14.08 -3.67
N VAL A 28 8.23 13.80 -2.77
CA VAL A 28 7.08 14.65 -2.46
C VAL A 28 6.76 14.50 -0.98
N THR A 29 6.46 15.60 -0.30
CA THR A 29 5.99 15.58 1.09
C THR A 29 4.57 16.13 1.15
N PHE A 30 3.64 15.32 1.68
CA PHE A 30 2.28 15.73 2.02
C PHE A 30 2.26 16.15 3.49
N GLN A 31 2.07 17.44 3.76
CA GLN A 31 2.10 17.98 5.12
C GLN A 31 1.00 19.02 5.33
N GLY A 32 0.60 19.14 6.59
CA GLY A 32 -0.60 19.80 7.02
C GLY A 32 -0.61 21.31 7.20
N PRO A 33 -1.78 21.84 7.61
CA PRO A 33 -2.96 21.07 7.99
C PRO A 33 -3.81 20.61 6.80
N LEU A 34 -3.97 19.30 6.62
CA LEU A 34 -4.89 18.68 5.67
C LEU A 34 -6.26 18.42 6.33
N LEU A 35 -7.30 18.33 5.50
CA LEU A 35 -8.64 17.97 5.98
C LEU A 35 -8.67 16.50 6.41
N SER A 36 -9.43 16.17 7.46
CA SER A 36 -9.65 14.78 7.87
C SER A 36 -10.20 13.95 6.70
N GLY A 37 -9.61 12.78 6.46
CA GLY A 37 -10.00 11.91 5.35
C GLY A 37 -9.40 12.34 4.01
N SER A 38 -8.26 13.05 4.02
CA SER A 38 -7.59 13.45 2.77
C SER A 38 -6.95 12.25 2.08
N THR A 39 -6.96 12.29 0.74
CA THR A 39 -6.17 11.39 -0.11
C THR A 39 -4.88 12.10 -0.52
N ALA A 40 -3.72 11.43 -0.51
CA ALA A 40 -2.47 12.05 -0.96
C ALA A 40 -2.33 11.97 -2.50
N PHE A 41 -2.32 10.78 -3.09
CA PHE A 41 -2.36 10.59 -4.55
C PHE A 41 -3.73 10.09 -5.01
N ASN A 42 -4.29 10.71 -6.04
CA ASN A 42 -5.60 10.31 -6.56
C ASN A 42 -5.58 10.18 -8.08
N PHE A 43 -5.74 8.94 -8.55
CA PHE A 43 -5.87 8.59 -9.97
C PHE A 43 -7.35 8.47 -10.31
N PHE A 44 -7.93 9.51 -10.92
CA PHE A 44 -9.39 9.66 -11.05
C PHE A 44 -9.92 9.52 -12.48
N SER A 45 -9.11 9.08 -13.47
CA SER A 45 -9.57 9.07 -14.87
C SER A 45 -8.97 8.03 -15.83
N GLY A 46 -8.50 6.85 -15.38
CA GLY A 46 -8.30 5.71 -16.32
C GLY A 46 -7.04 5.77 -17.21
N GLY A 47 -5.99 6.47 -16.81
CA GLY A 47 -4.75 6.56 -17.59
C GLY A 47 -3.85 5.33 -17.42
N SER A 48 -3.08 5.00 -18.47
CA SER A 48 -1.99 4.02 -18.39
C SER A 48 -0.77 4.66 -17.74
N PHE A 49 -0.38 4.18 -16.56
CA PHE A 49 0.74 4.72 -15.81
C PHE A 49 1.68 3.59 -15.41
N VAL A 50 2.95 3.73 -15.80
CA VAL A 50 4.05 2.90 -15.30
C VAL A 50 5.11 3.86 -14.77
N SER A 51 5.23 3.98 -13.45
CA SER A 51 6.16 4.93 -12.84
C SER A 51 6.61 4.47 -11.47
N THR A 52 7.79 4.93 -11.09
CA THR A 52 8.35 4.77 -9.75
C THR A 52 8.30 6.11 -9.04
N LEU A 53 7.61 6.18 -7.89
CA LEU A 53 7.63 7.33 -7.00
C LEU A 53 8.57 7.03 -5.85
N SER A 54 9.65 7.81 -5.73
CA SER A 54 10.64 7.61 -4.67
C SER A 54 10.55 8.69 -3.61
N TYR A 55 10.89 8.34 -2.36
CA TYR A 55 11.03 9.27 -1.24
C TYR A 55 9.78 10.12 -0.97
N ILE A 56 8.62 9.46 -0.98
CA ILE A 56 7.32 10.07 -0.68
C ILE A 56 7.09 10.10 0.83
N THR A 57 6.80 11.27 1.40
CA THR A 57 6.52 11.42 2.84
C THR A 57 5.06 11.82 3.09
N PHE A 58 4.33 11.02 3.85
CA PHE A 58 2.97 11.26 4.30
C PHE A 58 2.98 11.84 5.72
N GLY A 59 3.30 13.13 5.84
CA GLY A 59 3.60 13.78 7.13
C GLY A 59 2.39 14.25 7.93
N ASP A 60 1.16 14.17 7.40
CA ASP A 60 -0.06 14.61 8.08
C ASP A 60 -0.92 13.42 8.49
N SER A 61 -1.33 13.37 9.77
CA SER A 61 -2.18 12.30 10.31
C SER A 61 -3.62 12.30 9.81
N ASN A 62 -4.07 13.36 9.15
CA ASN A 62 -5.40 13.46 8.54
C ASN A 62 -5.48 12.78 7.16
N ILE A 63 -4.38 12.24 6.66
CA ILE A 63 -4.35 11.40 5.45
C ILE A 63 -4.98 10.05 5.80
N ALA A 64 -6.12 9.75 5.19
CA ALA A 64 -6.79 8.45 5.33
C ALA A 64 -6.45 7.49 4.19
N VAL A 65 -6.03 8.01 3.03
CA VAL A 65 -5.67 7.22 1.85
C VAL A 65 -4.39 7.80 1.26
N ASN A 66 -3.31 7.03 1.25
CA ASN A 66 -2.05 7.48 0.68
C ASN A 66 -2.12 7.47 -0.86
N VAL A 67 -2.69 6.39 -1.43
CA VAL A 67 -2.88 6.26 -2.88
C VAL A 67 -4.30 5.79 -3.17
N ASN A 68 -5.01 6.46 -4.09
CA ASN A 68 -6.25 5.97 -4.66
C ASN A 68 -6.00 5.54 -6.11
N ALA A 69 -5.82 4.24 -6.32
CA ALA A 69 -5.54 3.60 -7.60
C ALA A 69 -6.77 2.92 -8.23
N SER A 70 -7.97 3.16 -7.70
CA SER A 70 -9.23 2.57 -8.21
C SER A 70 -9.51 2.78 -9.70
N SER A 71 -8.95 3.83 -10.31
CA SER A 71 -9.06 4.09 -11.75
C SER A 71 -7.70 4.03 -12.47
N LEU A 72 -6.69 3.40 -11.88
CA LEU A 72 -5.38 3.27 -12.49
C LEU A 72 -5.37 2.08 -13.47
N SER A 73 -4.88 2.31 -14.69
CA SER A 73 -4.49 1.25 -15.62
C SER A 73 -2.97 1.21 -15.65
N GLY A 74 -2.33 0.06 -15.49
CA GLY A 74 -0.86 -0.04 -15.43
C GLY A 74 -0.35 -0.44 -14.05
N ARG A 75 0.84 0.03 -13.66
CA ARG A 75 1.52 -0.36 -12.42
C ARG A 75 2.28 0.80 -11.79
N LEU A 76 2.08 1.03 -10.51
CA LEU A 76 2.75 2.07 -9.73
C LEU A 76 3.70 1.42 -8.72
N THR A 77 4.94 1.88 -8.63
CA THR A 77 5.88 1.41 -7.60
C THR A 77 6.23 2.54 -6.64
N MET A 78 5.99 2.33 -5.35
CA MET A 78 6.26 3.27 -4.27
C MET A 78 7.56 2.86 -3.55
N ARG A 79 8.61 3.65 -3.72
CA ARG A 79 9.92 3.38 -3.12
C ARG A 79 10.28 4.37 -2.03
N SER A 80 10.90 3.87 -0.97
CA SER A 80 11.49 4.65 0.11
C SER A 80 10.51 5.66 0.71
N ASP A 81 9.23 5.31 0.77
CA ASP A 81 8.20 6.17 1.32
C ASP A 81 8.23 6.17 2.87
N ALA A 82 7.62 7.16 3.51
CA ALA A 82 7.63 7.35 4.97
C ALA A 82 6.38 8.09 5.47
N GLY A 83 6.17 8.13 6.78
CA GLY A 83 5.13 8.97 7.43
C GLY A 83 3.95 8.21 8.01
N VAL A 84 2.88 8.93 8.34
CA VAL A 84 1.61 8.35 8.78
C VAL A 84 0.96 7.68 7.58
N ARG A 85 0.63 6.41 7.77
CA ARG A 85 -0.02 5.63 6.74
C ARG A 85 -1.14 4.81 7.39
N SER A 86 -2.35 4.79 6.83
CA SER A 86 -3.55 4.25 7.53
C SER A 86 -4.36 3.25 6.69
N GLY A 87 -4.57 2.03 7.23
CA GLY A 87 -5.58 1.02 6.84
C GLY A 87 -5.60 0.45 5.40
N PRO A 88 -6.12 -0.77 5.21
CA PRO A 88 -5.41 -2.04 5.27
C PRO A 88 -4.49 -2.36 4.06
N PRO A 89 -3.41 -1.60 3.79
CA PRO A 89 -2.80 -0.72 4.77
C PRO A 89 -2.62 0.75 4.37
N PHE A 90 -2.59 1.16 3.08
CA PHE A 90 -2.31 2.57 2.70
C PHE A 90 -3.12 3.11 1.50
N GLU A 91 -4.01 2.34 0.89
CA GLU A 91 -4.55 2.71 -0.42
C GLU A 91 -5.91 2.09 -0.77
N ASN A 92 -6.57 2.70 -1.75
CA ASN A 92 -7.74 2.14 -2.44
C ASN A 92 -7.29 1.59 -3.79
N ASP A 93 -6.89 0.32 -3.80
CA ASP A 93 -6.33 -0.38 -4.96
C ASP A 93 -7.05 -1.72 -5.23
N PRO A 94 -8.27 -1.69 -5.78
CA PRO A 94 -9.06 -2.89 -6.06
C PRO A 94 -8.45 -3.80 -7.14
N ALA A 95 -7.49 -3.28 -7.93
CA ALA A 95 -6.84 -4.02 -9.01
C ALA A 95 -5.44 -4.54 -8.62
N ASN A 96 -4.97 -4.25 -7.40
CA ASN A 96 -3.64 -4.62 -6.91
C ASN A 96 -2.52 -4.20 -7.89
N VAL A 97 -2.58 -2.94 -8.33
CA VAL A 97 -1.67 -2.30 -9.30
C VAL A 97 -0.63 -1.39 -8.66
N VAL A 98 -0.64 -1.21 -7.34
CA VAL A 98 0.38 -0.45 -6.60
C VAL A 98 1.28 -1.41 -5.82
N ASP A 99 2.58 -1.30 -6.04
CA ASP A 99 3.61 -2.04 -5.32
C ASP A 99 4.30 -1.16 -4.29
N TRP A 100 4.52 -1.70 -3.10
CA TRP A 100 5.29 -1.08 -2.03
C TRP A 100 6.52 -1.93 -1.69
N PRO A 101 7.51 -2.06 -2.59
CA PRO A 101 8.63 -3.01 -2.43
C PRO A 101 9.52 -2.72 -1.22
N ASP A 102 9.60 -1.46 -0.77
CA ASP A 102 10.42 -1.09 0.37
C ASP A 102 9.63 -1.21 1.70
N PHE A 103 8.32 -1.46 1.63
CA PHE A 103 7.50 -1.82 2.78
C PHE A 103 7.77 -3.29 3.15
N GLY A 104 8.47 -3.50 4.27
CA GLY A 104 9.06 -4.78 4.66
C GLY A 104 10.61 -4.80 4.59
N ALA A 105 11.21 -3.86 3.85
CA ALA A 105 12.68 -3.74 3.72
C ALA A 105 13.32 -2.92 4.86
N GLY A 106 12.53 -2.22 5.66
CA GLY A 106 12.97 -1.60 6.90
C GLY A 106 13.06 -2.64 8.02
N SER A 107 14.19 -3.34 8.07
CA SER A 107 14.48 -4.53 8.90
C SER A 107 13.81 -5.80 8.37
N GLY A 108 14.60 -6.71 7.80
CA GLY A 108 14.39 -8.15 7.60
C GLY A 108 13.00 -8.79 7.44
N GLY A 109 12.06 -8.21 6.70
CA GLY A 109 10.69 -8.75 6.59
C GLY A 109 10.35 -9.36 5.25
N GLY A 110 9.71 -10.52 5.31
CA GLY A 110 9.34 -11.29 4.12
C GLY A 110 8.36 -10.61 3.19
N THR A 111 8.29 -11.17 1.98
CA THR A 111 7.31 -10.78 0.98
C THR A 111 6.12 -11.73 1.07
N PHE A 112 4.94 -11.16 1.31
CA PHE A 112 3.70 -11.90 1.10
C PHE A 112 3.35 -11.91 -0.38
N SER A 113 3.10 -13.10 -0.93
CA SER A 113 2.68 -13.31 -2.31
C SER A 113 1.53 -14.32 -2.37
N GLY A 114 0.74 -14.26 -3.45
CA GLY A 114 -0.37 -15.19 -3.66
C GLY A 114 -1.63 -14.89 -2.85
N ASN A 115 -2.59 -15.80 -2.95
CA ASN A 115 -3.93 -15.66 -2.36
C ASN A 115 -4.46 -17.04 -1.95
N TYR A 116 -5.20 -17.15 -0.84
CA TYR A 116 -5.75 -18.44 -0.41
C TYR A 116 -6.77 -19.02 -1.41
N SER A 117 -7.39 -18.16 -2.23
CA SER A 117 -8.30 -18.57 -3.31
C SER A 117 -7.64 -19.22 -4.52
N GLN A 118 -6.30 -19.18 -4.63
CA GLN A 118 -5.56 -19.70 -5.78
C GLN A 118 -4.86 -21.03 -5.45
N ALA A 119 -4.67 -21.88 -6.46
CA ALA A 119 -3.84 -23.07 -6.32
C ALA A 119 -2.40 -22.66 -5.96
N GLY A 120 -1.91 -23.13 -4.81
CA GLY A 120 -0.64 -22.71 -4.22
C GLY A 120 -0.78 -21.80 -2.99
N GLY A 121 -1.97 -21.24 -2.74
CA GLY A 121 -2.29 -20.47 -1.54
C GLY A 121 -1.54 -19.14 -1.43
N ALA A 122 -1.61 -18.54 -0.24
CA ALA A 122 -0.77 -17.40 0.13
C ALA A 122 0.57 -17.91 0.70
N ILE A 123 1.66 -17.26 0.30
CA ILE A 123 3.03 -17.57 0.73
C ILE A 123 3.62 -16.36 1.42
N PHE A 124 4.19 -16.58 2.59
CA PHE A 124 5.16 -15.66 3.19
C PHE A 124 6.54 -16.28 3.03
N ASP A 125 7.46 -15.54 2.44
CA ASP A 125 8.87 -15.91 2.44
C ASP A 125 9.66 -14.72 2.94
N GLY A 126 10.13 -14.82 4.19
CA GLY A 126 10.92 -13.79 4.81
C GLY A 126 12.31 -14.21 5.24
N GLY A 127 12.67 -15.48 5.07
CA GLY A 127 14.01 -15.94 5.35
C GLY A 127 14.05 -17.40 5.79
N SER A 128 14.77 -17.66 6.88
CA SER A 128 15.14 -19.02 7.29
C SER A 128 14.07 -19.75 8.11
N ASP A 129 13.13 -19.02 8.73
CA ASP A 129 12.05 -19.61 9.51
C ASP A 129 10.78 -18.76 9.40
N ASP A 130 9.79 -19.28 8.70
CA ASP A 130 8.48 -18.67 8.49
C ASP A 130 7.41 -19.58 9.09
N ARG A 131 6.61 -19.06 10.03
CA ARG A 131 5.59 -19.86 10.71
C ARG A 131 4.25 -19.15 10.79
N ALA A 132 3.20 -19.88 10.45
CA ALA A 132 1.84 -19.54 10.85
C ALA A 132 1.66 -19.86 12.33
N MET A 133 1.13 -18.91 13.10
CA MET A 133 0.97 -19.04 14.55
C MET A 133 -0.49 -19.21 14.95
N ALA A 134 -1.37 -18.39 14.39
CA ALA A 134 -2.78 -18.39 14.77
C ALA A 134 -3.66 -17.90 13.62
N LEU A 135 -4.92 -18.35 13.67
CA LEU A 135 -5.99 -17.90 12.80
C LEU A 135 -7.20 -17.53 13.66
N ALA A 136 -7.89 -16.46 13.29
CA ALA A 136 -9.17 -16.08 13.85
C ALA A 136 -10.16 -15.78 12.72
N VAL A 137 -11.43 -16.08 12.94
CA VAL A 137 -12.52 -15.79 11.99
C VAL A 137 -13.48 -14.81 12.65
N ASP A 138 -13.69 -13.65 12.01
CA ASP A 138 -14.70 -12.68 12.43
C ASP A 138 -15.97 -12.87 11.60
N THR A 139 -16.96 -13.51 12.21
CA THR A 139 -18.27 -13.76 11.58
C THR A 139 -19.22 -12.56 11.65
N ASN A 140 -18.88 -11.51 12.40
CA ASN A 140 -19.75 -10.35 12.56
C ASN A 140 -19.62 -9.37 11.38
N ASN A 141 -18.55 -9.48 10.59
CA ASN A 141 -18.19 -8.49 9.59
C ASN A 141 -17.78 -9.13 8.24
N GLY A 142 -18.65 -9.95 7.66
CA GLY A 142 -18.43 -10.54 6.33
C GLY A 142 -17.62 -11.84 6.28
N ASN A 143 -17.49 -12.52 7.43
CA ASN A 143 -16.75 -13.78 7.60
C ASN A 143 -15.27 -13.64 7.20
N GLU A 144 -14.60 -12.68 7.80
CA GLU A 144 -13.20 -12.38 7.51
C GLU A 144 -12.26 -13.28 8.30
N VAL A 145 -11.11 -13.58 7.70
CA VAL A 145 -10.08 -14.42 8.31
C VAL A 145 -8.86 -13.58 8.63
N TYR A 146 -8.41 -13.63 9.88
CA TYR A 146 -7.19 -12.99 10.35
C TYR A 146 -6.13 -14.07 10.58
N ALA A 147 -5.02 -13.98 9.86
CA ALA A 147 -3.88 -14.87 10.00
C ALA A 147 -2.72 -14.12 10.65
N VAL A 148 -2.17 -14.68 11.73
CA VAL A 148 -0.94 -14.18 12.37
C VAL A 148 0.17 -15.18 12.17
N GLY A 149 1.33 -14.69 11.78
CA GLY A 149 2.56 -15.46 11.69
C GLY A 149 3.77 -14.64 12.06
N PHE A 150 4.93 -15.27 12.02
CA PHE A 150 6.20 -14.54 12.08
C PHE A 150 7.17 -15.08 11.04
N SER A 151 8.12 -14.22 10.66
CA SER A 151 9.34 -14.60 9.94
C SER A 151 10.57 -14.26 10.77
N SER A 152 11.62 -15.06 10.66
CA SER A 152 12.95 -14.71 11.11
C SER A 152 13.98 -14.90 10.01
N GLN A 153 14.89 -13.94 9.89
CA GLN A 153 16.02 -13.98 8.95
C GLN A 153 17.28 -14.62 9.56
N GLY A 154 17.10 -15.52 10.53
CA GLY A 154 18.22 -16.13 11.25
C GLY A 154 18.92 -15.19 12.23
N ASN A 155 18.46 -13.95 12.36
CA ASN A 155 18.75 -13.10 13.52
C ASN A 155 17.68 -13.33 14.60
N SER A 156 18.01 -13.02 15.85
CA SER A 156 17.17 -13.30 17.03
C SER A 156 15.88 -12.49 17.13
N SER A 157 15.43 -11.86 16.04
CA SER A 157 14.27 -10.98 16.02
C SER A 157 13.18 -11.55 15.10
N ASN A 158 12.11 -12.05 15.71
CA ASN A 158 10.91 -12.46 14.99
C ASN A 158 10.14 -11.22 14.53
N GLN A 159 9.78 -11.22 13.26
CA GLN A 159 8.95 -10.19 12.67
C GLN A 159 7.54 -10.72 12.52
N TRP A 160 6.63 -10.13 13.28
CA TRP A 160 5.25 -10.54 13.31
C TRP A 160 4.48 -9.89 12.17
N VAL A 161 3.66 -10.69 11.49
CA VAL A 161 2.74 -10.20 10.47
C VAL A 161 1.32 -10.62 10.81
N LEU A 162 0.39 -9.70 10.61
CA LEU A 162 -1.05 -9.92 10.65
C LEU A 162 -1.58 -9.69 9.24
N ILE A 163 -2.38 -10.63 8.75
CA ILE A 163 -3.04 -10.51 7.45
C ILE A 163 -4.53 -10.73 7.63
N ARG A 164 -5.30 -9.97 6.86
CA ARG A 164 -6.75 -10.12 6.77
C ARG A 164 -7.14 -10.62 5.39
N TYR A 165 -8.07 -11.55 5.35
CA TYR A 165 -8.69 -12.09 4.14
C TYR A 165 -10.21 -11.94 4.21
N ASP A 166 -10.84 -11.81 3.06
CA ASP A 166 -12.28 -11.94 2.94
C ASP A 166 -12.73 -13.40 3.02
N SER A 167 -14.05 -13.62 2.98
CA SER A 167 -14.65 -14.95 3.02
C SER A 167 -14.41 -15.81 1.77
N ASN A 168 -13.94 -15.21 0.67
CA ASN A 168 -13.51 -15.93 -0.53
C ASN A 168 -12.02 -16.27 -0.48
N GLY A 169 -11.32 -15.93 0.62
CA GLY A 169 -9.89 -16.14 0.76
C GLY A 169 -9.08 -15.16 -0.09
N VAL A 170 -9.62 -13.96 -0.37
CA VAL A 170 -8.92 -12.85 -1.02
C VAL A 170 -8.23 -11.98 0.03
N LYS A 171 -6.92 -11.76 -0.11
CA LYS A 171 -6.15 -10.87 0.78
C LYS A 171 -6.74 -9.46 0.74
N LEU A 172 -7.07 -8.93 1.91
CA LEU A 172 -7.54 -7.57 2.13
C LEU A 172 -6.43 -6.67 2.66
N SER A 173 -5.52 -7.20 3.48
CA SER A 173 -4.43 -6.42 4.12
C SER A 173 -3.28 -7.24 4.63
#